data_AF-A0A1F7BLU6-F1
#
_entry.id   AF-A0A1F7BLU6-F1
#
_cell.length_a   1.000
_cell.length_b   1.000
_cell.length_c   1.000
_cell.angle_alpha   90.00
_cell.angle_beta   90.00
_cell.angle_gamma   90.00
#
_symmetry.space_group_name_H-M   'P 1'
#
loop_
_entity.id
_entity.type
_entity.pdbx_description
1 polymer ?
#
loop_
_entity_poly.entity_id
_entity_poly.type
_entity_poly.pdbx_seq_one_letter_code
_entity_poly.pdbx_strand_id
1 'polypeptide(L)' 'MPRGKRTVYAMICSSAECRRRVGTVRLHKQNNKGKSPKDFSVEKYCSECRKQTKMKLKEEKHSN' A
#
# COMPACT_ATOMS: atom_id res chain seq x y z
N MET A 1 2.76 -10.29 -21.20
CA MET A 1 3.73 -9.74 -20.22
C MET A 1 3.85 -10.71 -19.06
N PRO A 2 5.03 -11.28 -18.77
CA PRO A 2 5.20 -12.18 -17.64
C PRO A 2 4.85 -11.39 -16.37
N ARG A 3 3.78 -11.80 -15.67
CA ARG A 3 3.34 -11.17 -14.43
C ARG A 3 4.38 -11.51 -13.35
N GLY A 4 5.52 -10.83 -13.37
CA GLY A 4 6.61 -11.04 -12.42
C GLY A 4 6.12 -11.00 -10.97
N LYS A 5 6.88 -11.61 -10.06
CA LYS A 5 6.55 -11.73 -8.62
C LYS A 5 6.02 -10.39 -8.08
N ARG A 6 4.83 -10.42 -7.46
CA ARG A 6 4.23 -9.25 -6.79
C ARG A 6 4.78 -9.15 -5.38
N THR A 7 5.23 -7.96 -4.99
CA THR A 7 5.58 -7.64 -3.61
C THR A 7 4.32 -7.23 -2.84
N VAL A 8 4.26 -7.63 -1.57
CA VAL A 8 3.13 -7.31 -0.67
C VAL A 8 3.48 -6.06 0.11
N TYR A 9 2.56 -5.09 0.12
CA TYR A 9 2.68 -3.87 0.90
C TYR A 9 1.51 -3.77 1.88
N ALA A 10 1.81 -3.47 3.14
CA ALA A 10 0.82 -3.07 4.13
C ALA A 10 0.39 -1.62 3.86
N MET A 11 -0.93 -1.39 3.82
CA MET A 11 -1.52 -0.06 3.75
C MET A 11 -1.75 0.44 5.17
N ILE A 12 -1.06 1.52 5.53
CA ILE A 12 -1.09 2.14 6.85
C ILE A 12 -1.73 3.50 6.74
N CYS A 13 -2.67 3.83 7.63
CA CYS A 13 -3.27 5.16 7.67
C CYS A 13 -2.20 6.23 7.87
N SER A 14 -2.17 7.26 7.00
CA SER A 14 -1.14 8.31 7.07
C SER A 14 -1.33 9.26 8.25
N SER A 15 -2.52 9.29 8.87
CA SER A 15 -2.79 10.10 10.06
C SER A 15 -1.87 9.69 11.21
N ALA A 16 -1.15 10.67 11.76
CA ALA A 16 -0.11 10.44 12.77
C ALA A 16 -0.65 9.77 14.04
N GLU A 17 -1.91 9.99 14.36
CA GLU A 17 -2.62 9.47 15.54
C GLU A 17 -3.10 8.02 15.36
N CYS A 18 -3.46 7.61 14.15
CA CYS A 18 -4.02 6.28 13.89
C CYS A 18 -2.92 5.27 13.59
N ARG A 19 -2.10 5.52 12.56
CA ARG A 19 -1.05 4.60 12.05
C ARG A 19 -1.48 3.13 11.95
N ARG A 20 -2.79 2.84 11.90
CA ARG A 20 -3.30 1.47 11.82
C ARG A 20 -3.18 0.93 10.41
N ARG A 21 -2.99 -0.37 10.33
CA ARG A 21 -3.05 -1.13 9.08
C ARG A 21 -4.50 -1.25 8.65
N VAL A 22 -4.83 -0.67 7.50
CA VAL A 22 -6.17 -0.71 6.90
C VAL A 22 -6.31 -1.92 5.96
N GLY A 23 -5.19 -2.43 5.44
CA GLY A 23 -5.19 -3.63 4.61
C GLY A 23 -3.84 -3.93 3.98
N THR A 24 -3.84 -4.74 2.94
CA THR A 24 -2.66 -5.06 2.11
C THR A 24 -2.94 -4.83 0.64
N VAL A 25 -1.89 -4.52 -0.12
CA VAL A 25 -1.93 -4.43 -1.57
C VAL A 25 -0.75 -5.17 -2.17
N ARG A 26 -0.97 -5.85 -3.29
CA ARG A 26 0.08 -6.59 -4.02
C ARG A 26 0.42 -5.81 -5.28
N LEU A 27 1.64 -5.30 -5.37
CA LEU A 27 2.10 -4.49 -6.50
C LEU A 27 3.24 -5.19 -7.24
N HIS A 28 3.34 -4.95 -8.54
CA HIS A 28 4.53 -5.33 -9.30
C HIS A 28 5.63 -4.28 -9.08
N LYS A 29 6.89 -4.68 -9.29
CA LYS A 29 8.04 -3.76 -9.22
C LYS A 29 7.89 -2.58 -10.19
N GLN A 30 7.24 -2.81 -11.33
CA GLN A 30 6.81 -1.78 -12.27
C GLN A 30 5.51 -2.23 -12.95
N ASN A 31 4.53 -1.34 -13.02
CA ASN A 31 3.29 -1.61 -13.75
C ASN A 31 3.48 -1.31 -15.26
N ASN A 32 2.54 -1.75 -16.11
CA ASN A 32 2.58 -1.55 -17.57
C ASN A 32 2.72 -0.08 -18.02
N LYS A 33 2.44 0.87 -17.12
CA LYS A 33 2.58 2.32 -17.33
C LYS A 33 3.92 2.88 -16.83
N GLY A 34 4.90 2.04 -16.53
CA GLY A 34 6.20 2.44 -15.99
C GLY A 34 6.19 2.90 -14.51
N LYS A 35 5.03 2.94 -13.86
CA LYS A 35 4.90 3.40 -12.46
C LYS A 35 5.49 2.39 -11.48
N SER A 36 6.30 2.90 -10.56
CA SER A 36 6.88 2.12 -9.47
C SER A 36 5.92 2.07 -8.26
N PRO A 37 6.12 1.13 -7.31
CA PRO A 37 5.35 1.11 -6.06
C PRO A 37 5.45 2.41 -5.26
N LYS A 38 6.52 3.20 -5.43
CA LYS A 38 6.70 4.49 -4.74
C LYS A 38 5.71 5.56 -5.23
N ASP A 39 5.29 5.44 -6.48
CA ASP A 39 4.33 6.37 -7.12
C ASP A 39 2.87 5.94 -6.89
N PHE A 40 2.66 4.83 -6.16
CA PHE A 40 1.33 4.34 -5.86
C PHE A 40 0.75 5.09 -4.65
N SER A 41 -0.21 5.97 -4.92
CA SER A 41 -1.03 6.60 -3.89
C SER A 41 -2.42 5.97 -3.89
N VAL A 42 -2.94 5.66 -2.70
CA VAL A 42 -4.31 5.21 -2.55
C VAL A 42 -4.94 5.90 -1.35
N GLU A 43 -6.16 6.36 -1.54
CA GLU A 43 -7.00 6.89 -0.48
C GLU A 43 -8.03 5.83 -0.11
N LYS A 44 -8.12 5.53 1.18
CA LYS A 44 -9.06 4.56 1.71
C LYS A 44 -9.71 5.11 2.97
N TYR A 45 -10.91 4.62 3.26
CA TYR A 45 -11.59 4.95 4.49
C TYR A 45 -10.86 4.32 5.67
N CYS A 46 -10.56 5.10 6.70
CA CYS A 46 -10.05 4.61 7.97
C CYS A 46 -11.19 4.63 9.01
N SER A 47 -11.48 3.48 9.62
CA SER A 47 -12.55 3.35 10.62
C SER A 47 -12.31 4.17 11.89
N GLU A 48 -11.04 4.37 12.26
CA GLU A 48 -10.70 5.20 13.43
C GLU A 48 -10.80 6.69 13.14
N CYS A 49 -10.23 7.13 12.02
CA CYS A 49 -10.29 8.55 11.63
C CYS A 49 -11.67 8.95 11.09
N ARG A 50 -12.55 7.97 10.81
CA ARG A 50 -13.88 8.11 10.19
C ARG A 50 -13.90 8.96 8.92
N LYS A 51 -12.78 8.98 8.19
CA LYS A 51 -12.55 9.82 7.01
C LYS A 51 -11.76 9.04 5.97
N GLN A 52 -11.83 9.47 4.72
CA GLN A 52 -10.90 8.99 3.69
C GLN A 52 -9.54 9.64 3.92
N THR A 53 -8.51 8.80 4.07
CA THR A 53 -7.15 9.25 4.30
C THR A 53 -6.21 8.61 3.28
N LYS A 54 -5.14 9.34 2.94
CA LYS A 54 -4.03 8.77 2.15
C LYS A 54 -3.39 7.65 2.96
N MET A 55 -3.12 6.54 2.29
CA MET A 55 -2.44 5.39 2.90
C MET A 55 -0.95 5.44 2.58
N LYS A 56 -0.13 5.19 3.59
CA LYS A 56 1.31 4.91 3.46
C LYS A 56 1.51 3.43 3.17
N LEU A 57 2.38 3.12 2.22
CA LEU A 57 2.74 1.74 1.91
C LEU A 57 4.02 1.37 2.65
N LYS A 58 3.99 0.24 3.36
CA LYS A 58 5.18 -0.36 3.96
C LYS A 58 5.34 -1.77 3.41
N GLU A 59 6.50 -2.10 2.87
CA GLU A 59 6.77 -3.43 2.31
C GLU A 59 6.74 -4.49 3.42
N GLU A 60 5.99 -5.56 3.21
CA GLU A 60 5.99 -6.72 4.09
C GLU A 60 7.04 -7.71 3.64
N LYS A 61 8.07 -7.89 4.48
CA LYS A 61 9.04 -8.97 4.31
C LYS A 61 8.42 -10.22 4.93
N HIS A 62 7.96 -11.14 4.09
CA HIS A 62 7.70 -12.50 4.54
C HIS A 62 9.04 -13.23 4.54
N SER A 63 9.61 -13.42 5.74
CA SER A 63 10.69 -14.38 5.94
C SER A 63 10.12 -15.78 5.70
N ASN A 64 10.76 -16.56 4.82
CA ASN A 64 10.50 -17.99 4.72
C ASN A 64 11.13 -18.72 5.90
#